data_AF-A0A402AN41-F1
#
_entry.id   AF-A0A402AN41-F1
#
_cell.length_a   1.000
_cell.length_b   1.000
_cell.length_c   1.000
_cell.angle_alpha   90.00
_cell.angle_beta   90.00
_cell.angle_gamma   90.00
#
_symmetry.space_group_name_H-M   'P 1'
#
loop_
_entity.id
_entity.type
_entity.pdbx_description
1 polymer ?
#
loop_
_entity_poly.entity_id
_entity_poly.type
_entity_poly.pdbx_seq_one_letter_code
_entity_poly.pdbx_strand_id
1 'polypeptide(L)'
;MLLTDINARRMFLENKLAALQKRLEELRIKEKTELAEEDLEESATRASDTELEEAMLTEEMKLVRDIKNALKRIDEGTYGYCRVCGQPIPARRLEALPWAELCVKDQQESEKFQHHKVTL
;
A
#
# COMPACT_ATOMS: atom_id res chain seq x y z
N MET A 1 3.82 -1.39 -28.91
CA MET A 1 2.58 -1.55 -28.13
C MET A 1 2.79 -2.07 -26.69
N LEU A 2 3.85 -2.83 -26.36
CA LEU A 2 4.12 -3.26 -24.96
C LEU A 2 4.80 -2.19 -24.08
N LEU A 3 5.74 -1.43 -24.65
CA LEU A 3 6.46 -0.36 -23.93
C LEU A 3 5.58 0.84 -23.53
N THR A 4 4.50 1.10 -24.28
CA THR A 4 3.55 2.18 -23.95
C THR A 4 2.70 1.85 -22.73
N ASP A 5 2.34 0.58 -22.55
CA ASP A 5 1.55 0.12 -21.40
C ASP A 5 2.36 0.15 -20.10
N ILE A 6 3.62 -0.29 -20.13
CA ILE A 6 4.50 -0.28 -18.94
C ILE A 6 4.81 1.15 -18.47
N ASN A 7 4.99 2.09 -19.41
CA ASN A 7 5.24 3.50 -19.10
C ASN A 7 4.01 4.18 -18.49
N ALA A 8 2.81 3.89 -19.02
CA ALA A 8 1.57 4.40 -18.44
C ALA A 8 1.37 3.90 -17.00
N ARG A 9 1.65 2.62 -16.75
CA ARG A 9 1.60 2.02 -15.40
C ARG A 9 2.64 2.61 -14.46
N ARG A 10 3.87 2.81 -14.93
CA ARG A 10 4.94 3.48 -14.16
C ARG A 10 4.48 4.88 -13.72
N MET A 11 3.99 5.69 -14.65
CA MET A 11 3.52 7.04 -14.37
C MET A 11 2.35 7.04 -13.36
N PHE A 12 1.41 6.10 -13.49
CA PHE A 12 0.32 5.94 -12.52
C PHE A 12 0.85 5.62 -11.11
N LEU A 13 1.79 4.67 -11.01
CA LEU A 13 2.39 4.26 -9.74
C LEU A 13 3.19 5.40 -9.10
N GLU A 14 3.97 6.15 -9.87
CA GLU A 14 4.75 7.31 -9.39
C GLU A 14 3.83 8.42 -8.87
N ASN A 15 2.78 8.78 -9.61
CA ASN A 15 1.80 9.78 -9.18
C ASN A 15 1.11 9.35 -7.87
N LYS A 16 0.73 8.08 -7.78
CA LYS A 16 0.09 7.53 -6.58
C LYS A 16 1.05 7.51 -5.39
N LEU A 17 2.32 7.16 -5.61
CA LEU A 17 3.36 7.19 -4.59
C LEU A 17 3.56 8.61 -4.04
N ALA A 18 3.70 9.59 -4.93
CA ALA A 18 3.88 10.99 -4.56
C ALA A 18 2.70 11.52 -3.72
N ALA A 19 1.47 11.18 -4.12
CA ALA A 19 0.27 11.57 -3.38
C ALA A 19 0.23 10.97 -1.96
N LEU A 20 0.54 9.68 -1.80
CA LEU A 20 0.59 9.02 -0.50
C LEU A 20 1.71 9.58 0.38
N GLN A 21 2.90 9.82 -0.18
CA GLN A 21 4.01 10.39 0.58
C GLN A 21 3.69 11.80 1.09
N LYS A 22 3.01 12.62 0.28
CA LYS A 22 2.56 13.96 0.70
C LYS A 22 1.58 13.87 1.87
N ARG A 23 0.60 12.97 1.78
CA ARG A 23 -0.39 12.76 2.85
C ARG A 23 0.27 12.32 4.16
N LEU A 24 1.22 11.38 4.10
CA LEU A 24 1.95 10.91 5.28
C LEU A 24 2.78 12.03 5.93
N GLU A 25 3.40 12.92 5.14
CA GLU A 25 4.14 14.06 5.67
C GLU A 25 3.21 15.11 6.30
N GLU A 26 2.04 15.37 5.71
CA GLU A 26 1.02 16.26 6.29
C GLU A 26 0.55 15.76 7.66
N LEU A 27 0.31 14.46 7.80
CA LEU A 27 -0.07 13.84 9.08
C LEU A 27 1.05 13.94 10.13
N ARG A 28 2.30 13.73 9.72
CA ARG A 28 3.46 13.87 10.61
C ARG A 28 3.62 15.30 11.13
N ILE A 29 3.34 16.30 10.30
CA ILE A 29 3.35 17.71 10.73
C ILE A 29 2.23 17.97 11.72
N LYS A 30 1.02 17.46 11.45
CA LYS A 30 -0.17 17.60 12.32
C LYS A 30 0.08 17.02 13.71
N GLU A 31 0.61 15.80 13.80
CA GLU A 31 0.98 15.16 15.08
C GLU A 31 1.95 16.03 15.89
N LYS A 32 2.98 16.58 15.22
CA LYS A 32 3.97 17.44 15.87
C LYS A 32 3.38 18.76 16.38
N THR A 33 2.38 19.32 15.69
CA THR A 33 1.69 20.54 16.14
C THR A 33 0.76 20.27 17.32
N GLU A 34 0.02 19.16 17.31
CA GLU A 34 -0.90 18.80 18.39
C GLU A 34 -0.15 18.51 19.71
N LEU A 35 1.01 17.84 19.62
CA LEU A 35 1.92 17.64 20.76
C LEU A 35 2.45 18.95 21.37
N ALA A 36 2.42 20.06 20.63
CA ALA A 36 2.86 21.37 21.11
C ALA A 36 1.74 22.16 21.79
N GLU A 37 0.47 21.73 21.66
CA GLU A 37 -0.73 22.49 22.06
C GLU A 37 -1.57 21.82 23.17
N GLU A 38 -1.15 20.68 23.74
CA GLU A 38 -1.95 19.93 24.72
C GLU A 38 -2.11 20.65 26.09
N ASP A 39 -3.24 21.36 26.25
CA ASP A 39 -4.00 21.47 27.50
C ASP A 39 -5.13 20.40 27.49
N LEU A 40 -5.20 19.61 28.55
CA LEU A 40 -5.94 18.34 28.62
C LEU A 40 -7.42 18.53 29.01
N GLU A 41 -8.36 18.18 28.13
CA GLU A 41 -9.73 17.75 28.50
C GLU A 41 -10.53 17.20 27.29
N GLU A 42 -10.37 15.90 26.95
CA GLU A 42 -11.41 15.02 26.35
C GLU A 42 -10.84 13.61 26.06
N SER A 43 -10.99 12.64 26.97
CA SER A 43 -10.18 11.41 26.94
C SER A 43 -10.86 10.12 26.42
N ALA A 44 -12.16 10.12 26.08
CA ALA A 44 -12.86 8.88 25.69
C ALA A 44 -13.13 8.78 24.18
N THR A 45 -13.61 9.85 23.54
CA THR A 45 -13.91 9.86 22.09
C THR A 45 -12.62 9.80 21.25
N ARG A 46 -11.55 10.47 21.71
CA ARG A 46 -10.25 10.49 21.03
C ARG A 46 -9.65 9.09 20.84
N ALA A 47 -9.83 8.18 21.80
CA ALA A 47 -9.21 6.85 21.75
C ALA A 47 -9.67 6.02 20.54
N SER A 48 -10.97 5.98 20.25
CA SER A 48 -11.51 5.22 19.10
C SER A 48 -11.15 5.87 17.76
N ASP A 49 -11.09 7.20 17.71
CA ASP A 49 -10.72 7.92 16.49
C ASP A 49 -9.23 7.71 16.16
N THR A 50 -8.37 7.70 17.19
CA THR A 50 -6.94 7.40 17.04
C THR A 50 -6.69 5.98 16.52
N GLU A 51 -7.39 4.95 17.04
CA GLU A 51 -7.21 3.57 16.56
C GLU A 51 -7.55 3.42 15.06
N LEU A 52 -8.62 4.08 14.58
CA LEU A 52 -9.00 4.09 13.18
C LEU A 52 -7.95 4.81 12.31
N GLU A 53 -7.45 5.95 12.77
CA GLU A 53 -6.40 6.71 12.10
C GLU A 53 -5.10 5.89 11.97
N GLU A 54 -4.69 5.21 13.04
CA GLU A 54 -3.51 4.32 13.05
C GLU A 54 -3.65 3.15 12.06
N ALA A 55 -4.83 2.53 12.00
CA ALA A 55 -5.10 1.45 11.05
C ALA A 55 -5.02 1.95 9.59
N MET A 56 -5.58 3.14 9.31
CA MET A 56 -5.49 3.77 8.00
C MET A 56 -4.03 4.08 7.61
N LEU A 57 -3.26 4.66 8.53
CA LEU A 57 -1.83 4.95 8.34
C LEU A 57 -1.05 3.68 8.02
N THR A 58 -1.31 2.60 8.75
CA THR A 58 -0.64 1.31 8.54
C THR A 58 -0.89 0.77 7.13
N GLU A 59 -2.14 0.82 6.65
CA GLU A 59 -2.47 0.40 5.29
C GLU A 59 -1.86 1.32 4.21
N GLU A 60 -1.79 2.63 4.44
CA GLU A 60 -1.12 3.56 3.53
C GLU A 60 0.39 3.31 3.43
N MET A 61 1.06 3.06 4.55
CA MET A 61 2.49 2.73 4.57
C MET A 61 2.77 1.41 3.84
N LYS A 62 1.91 0.41 4.02
CA LYS A 62 1.97 -0.86 3.30
C LYS A 62 1.79 -0.63 1.80
N LEU A 63 0.81 0.17 1.39
CA LEU A 63 0.60 0.50 -0.02
C LEU A 63 1.79 1.24 -0.64
N VAL A 64 2.42 2.17 0.09
CA VAL A 64 3.67 2.83 -0.34
C VAL A 64 4.77 1.80 -0.61
N ARG A 65 4.92 0.81 0.28
CA ARG A 65 5.89 -0.27 0.10
C ARG A 65 5.58 -1.11 -1.14
N ASP A 66 4.32 -1.47 -1.34
CA ASP A 66 3.89 -2.28 -2.48
C ASP A 66 4.10 -1.54 -3.81
N ILE A 67 3.80 -0.24 -3.87
CA ILE A 67 4.04 0.59 -5.06
C ILE A 67 5.54 0.69 -5.36
N LYS A 68 6.40 0.91 -4.34
CA LYS A 68 7.85 0.93 -4.53
C LYS A 68 8.37 -0.41 -5.07
N ASN A 69 7.86 -1.52 -4.55
CA ASN A 69 8.20 -2.86 -5.06
C ASN A 69 7.74 -3.04 -6.51
N ALA A 70 6.53 -2.57 -6.86
CA ALA A 70 6.03 -2.64 -8.22
C ALA A 70 6.90 -1.83 -9.20
N LEU A 71 7.30 -0.61 -8.84
CA LEU A 71 8.23 0.22 -9.63
C LEU A 71 9.58 -0.47 -9.82
N LYS A 72 10.16 -1.00 -8.74
CA LYS A 72 11.42 -1.77 -8.82
C LYS A 72 11.30 -2.95 -9.79
N ARG A 73 10.18 -3.67 -9.77
CA ARG A 73 9.94 -4.78 -10.68
C ARG A 73 9.75 -4.34 -12.13
N ILE A 74 9.24 -3.12 -12.37
CA ILE A 74 9.23 -2.53 -13.70
C ILE A 74 10.67 -2.30 -14.17
N ASP A 75 11.55 -1.76 -13.31
CA ASP A 75 12.96 -1.53 -13.65
C ASP A 75 13.71 -2.85 -13.91
N GLU A 76 13.40 -3.90 -13.16
CA GLU A 76 13.97 -5.25 -13.32
C GLU A 76 13.35 -6.04 -14.49
N GLY A 77 12.28 -5.54 -15.12
CA GLY A 77 11.57 -6.23 -16.20
C GLY A 77 10.72 -7.44 -15.74
N THR A 78 10.47 -7.59 -14.44
CA THR A 78 9.70 -8.71 -13.84
C THR A 78 8.27 -8.32 -13.47
N TYR A 79 7.87 -7.09 -13.75
CA TYR A 79 6.52 -6.60 -13.52
C TYR A 79 5.48 -7.40 -14.33
N GLY A 80 4.35 -7.71 -13.70
CA GLY A 80 3.27 -8.49 -14.31
C GLY A 80 3.39 -10.00 -14.15
N TYR A 81 4.42 -10.52 -13.48
CA TYR A 81 4.56 -11.94 -13.14
C TYR A 81 4.42 -12.17 -11.63
N CYS A 82 3.85 -13.29 -11.23
CA CYS A 82 3.70 -13.64 -9.81
C CYS A 82 5.06 -13.89 -9.18
N ARG A 83 5.33 -13.29 -8.02
CA ARG A 83 6.56 -13.51 -7.27
C ARG A 83 6.71 -14.94 -6.74
N VAL A 84 5.61 -15.66 -6.53
CA VAL A 84 5.61 -17.01 -5.94
C VAL A 84 5.73 -18.07 -7.03
N CYS A 85 4.77 -18.14 -7.95
CA CYS A 85 4.75 -19.20 -8.97
C CYS A 85 5.35 -18.80 -10.33
N GLY A 86 5.75 -17.53 -10.51
CA GLY A 86 6.28 -17.02 -11.78
C GLY A 86 5.24 -16.85 -12.90
N GLN A 87 3.97 -17.21 -12.67
CA GLN A 87 2.93 -17.13 -13.70
C GLN A 87 2.49 -15.68 -13.97
N PRO A 88 2.03 -15.35 -15.19
CA PRO A 88 1.50 -14.02 -15.49
C PRO A 88 0.33 -13.64 -14.57
N ILE A 89 0.38 -12.43 -14.02
CA ILE A 89 -0.72 -11.84 -13.26
C ILE A 89 -1.78 -11.37 -14.28
N PRO A 90 -3.07 -11.72 -14.11
CA PRO A 90 -4.11 -11.32 -15.04
C PRO A 90 -4.16 -9.81 -15.26
N ALA A 91 -4.28 -9.36 -16.52
CA ALA A 91 -4.32 -7.93 -16.87
C ALA A 91 -5.37 -7.17 -16.06
N ARG A 92 -6.60 -7.70 -15.97
CA ARG A 92 -7.70 -7.12 -15.16
C ARG A 92 -7.33 -6.91 -13.69
N ARG A 93 -6.49 -7.79 -13.11
CA ARG A 93 -6.00 -7.63 -11.73
C ARG A 93 -5.02 -6.48 -11.63
N LEU A 94 -4.12 -6.32 -12.61
CA LEU A 94 -3.18 -5.20 -12.63
C LEU A 94 -3.84 -3.88 -13.03
N GLU A 95 -4.95 -3.90 -13.75
CA GLU A 95 -5.79 -2.72 -14.00
C GLU A 95 -6.46 -2.24 -12.71
N ALA A 96 -6.97 -3.18 -11.89
CA ALA A 96 -7.59 -2.86 -10.61
C ALA A 96 -6.56 -2.53 -9.51
N LEU A 97 -5.46 -3.28 -9.47
CA LEU A 97 -4.40 -3.20 -8.46
C LEU A 97 -3.02 -3.23 -9.16
N PRO A 98 -2.55 -2.08 -9.69
CA PRO A 98 -1.27 -2.00 -10.39
C PRO A 98 -0.04 -2.38 -9.57
N TRP A 99 -0.13 -2.42 -8.24
CA TRP A 99 0.93 -2.83 -7.33
C TRP A 99 0.89 -4.32 -6.95
N ALA A 100 -0.03 -5.13 -7.52
CA ALA A 100 -0.16 -6.53 -7.17
C ALA A 100 1.14 -7.34 -7.45
N GLU A 101 1.63 -8.06 -6.43
CA GLU A 101 2.81 -8.94 -6.55
C GLU A 101 2.48 -10.43 -6.75
N LEU A 102 1.26 -10.84 -6.38
CA LEU A 102 0.80 -12.23 -6.46
C LEU A 102 -0.33 -12.40 -7.47
N CYS A 103 -0.37 -13.59 -8.08
CA CYS A 103 -1.56 -14.03 -8.80
C CYS A 103 -2.70 -14.31 -7.81
N VAL A 104 -3.93 -14.45 -8.31
CA VAL A 104 -5.11 -14.66 -7.45
C VAL A 104 -4.97 -15.90 -6.58
N LYS A 105 -4.42 -17.01 -7.12
CA LYS A 105 -4.25 -18.26 -6.38
C LYS A 105 -3.29 -18.09 -5.20
N ASP A 106 -2.09 -17.58 -5.46
CA ASP A 106 -1.06 -17.40 -4.41
C ASP A 106 -1.47 -16.31 -3.40
N GLN A 107 -2.22 -15.28 -3.84
CA GLN A 107 -2.80 -14.29 -2.94
C GLN A 107 -3.75 -14.95 -1.94
N GLN A 108 -4.72 -15.73 -2.43
CA GLN A 108 -5.70 -16.41 -1.59
C GLN A 108 -5.04 -17.39 -0.61
N GLU A 109 -3.97 -18.04 -1.05
CA GLU A 109 -3.19 -18.93 -0.20
C GLU A 109 -2.45 -18.16 0.90
N SER A 110 -1.80 -17.04 0.57
CA SER A 110 -1.12 -16.18 1.55
C SER A 110 -2.07 -15.63 2.62
N GLU A 111 -3.29 -15.24 2.25
CA GLU A 111 -4.30 -14.70 3.16
C GLU A 111 -4.79 -15.75 4.15
N LYS A 112 -4.97 -17.01 3.70
CA LYS A 112 -5.31 -18.13 4.58
C LYS A 112 -4.23 -18.38 5.64
N PHE A 113 -2.97 -18.34 5.24
CA PHE A 113 -1.85 -18.49 6.16
C PHE A 113 -1.72 -17.33 7.16
N GLN A 114 -2.00 -16.10 6.71
CA GLN A 114 -2.01 -14.93 7.59
C GLN A 114 -3.14 -14.99 8.61
N HIS A 115 -4.35 -15.37 8.21
CA HIS A 115 -5.48 -15.51 9.12
C HIS A 115 -5.19 -16.55 10.22
N HIS A 116 -4.54 -17.66 9.87
CA HIS A 116 -4.20 -18.71 10.82
C HIS A 116 -3.18 -18.29 11.89
N LYS A 117 -2.32 -17.30 11.60
CA LYS A 117 -1.34 -16.76 12.56
C LYS A 117 -1.94 -15.78 13.58
N VAL A 118 -3.13 -15.24 13.32
CA VAL A 118 -3.79 -14.28 14.23
C VAL A 118 -4.73 -15.02 15.21
N THR A 119 -5.06 -16.28 14.94
CA THR A 119 -5.94 -17.12 15.78
C THR A 119 -5.17 -18.02 16.76
N LEU A 120 -3.83 -18.00 16.77
CA LEU A 120 -2.94 -18.75 17.66
C LEU A 120 -2.17 -17.80 18.58
#